data_AF-A0A8D8SHT2-F1
#
_entry.id   AF-A0A8D8SHT2-F1
#
_cell.length_a   1.000
_cell.length_b   1.000
_cell.length_c   1.000
_cell.angle_alpha   90.00
_cell.angle_beta   90.00
_cell.angle_gamma   90.00
#
_symmetry.space_group_name_H-M   'P 1'
#
loop_
_entity.id
_entity.type
_entity.pdbx_description
1 polymer ?
#
loop_
_entity_poly.entity_id
_entity_poly.type
_entity_poly.pdbx_seq_one_letter_code
_entity_poly.pdbx_strand_id
1 'polypeptide(L)'
;MRHKIRSSWNNEWSTLTGNKLKEIKPENKPWETSPPLSRRNQVTITRLRIGHTNATHVYLMKRQEAPICNVCNCRVTVKHLLENCTKYQNIRSPNDFYSYWLSSEHSLPF
;
A
#
# COMPACT_ATOMS: atom_id res chain seq x y z
N MET A 1 24.19 23.55 6.02
CA MET A 1 22.82 23.82 5.52
C MET A 1 21.98 22.54 5.33
N ARG A 2 22.43 21.53 4.57
CA ARG A 2 21.69 20.27 4.31
C ARG A 2 21.29 19.47 5.56
N HIS A 3 22.16 19.40 6.57
CA HIS A 3 21.87 18.72 7.84
C HIS A 3 20.68 19.34 8.58
N LYS A 4 20.61 20.68 8.63
CA LYS A 4 19.54 21.43 9.31
C LYS A 4 18.18 21.18 8.64
N ILE A 5 18.14 21.15 7.31
CA ILE A 5 16.94 20.81 6.54
C ILE A 5 16.49 19.38 6.86
N ARG A 6 17.40 18.40 6.79
CA ARG A 6 17.07 17.00 7.08
C ARG A 6 16.57 16.81 8.51
N SER A 7 17.20 17.47 9.48
CA SER A 7 16.77 17.44 10.88
C SER A 7 15.37 18.04 11.07
N SER A 8 15.07 19.16 10.41
CA SER A 8 13.73 19.78 10.46
C SER A 8 12.66 18.84 9.90
N TRP A 9 12.91 18.26 8.72
CA TRP A 9 12.00 17.30 8.09
C TRP A 9 11.80 16.03 8.92
N ASN A 10 12.86 15.52 9.55
CA ASN A 10 12.75 14.35 10.44
C ASN A 10 11.90 14.66 11.67
N ASN A 11 12.08 15.85 12.26
CA ASN A 11 11.30 16.30 13.40
C ASN A 11 9.82 16.39 13.04
N GLU A 12 9.50 17.08 11.94
CA GLU A 12 8.12 17.16 11.42
C GLU A 12 7.55 15.77 11.11
N TRP A 13 8.33 14.89 10.47
CA TRP A 13 7.92 13.52 10.21
C TRP A 13 7.61 12.75 11.50
N SER A 14 8.38 12.96 12.57
CA SER A 14 8.17 12.29 13.86
C SER A 14 6.93 12.77 14.62
N THR A 15 6.52 14.02 14.43
CA THR A 15 5.37 14.61 15.12
C THR A 15 4.05 14.42 14.37
N LEU A 16 4.08 14.05 13.08
CA LEU A 16 2.89 13.76 12.29
C LEU A 16 2.09 12.59 12.87
N THR A 17 0.81 12.85 13.16
CA THR A 17 -0.19 11.85 13.59
C THR A 17 -1.24 11.65 12.50
N GLY A 18 -1.85 10.45 12.44
CA GLY A 18 -2.93 10.16 11.48
C GLY A 18 -2.51 10.07 10.00
N ASN A 19 -1.20 10.00 9.72
CA ASN A 19 -0.69 9.88 8.35
C ASN A 19 -0.59 8.42 7.91
N LYS A 20 -1.32 8.04 6.84
CA LYS A 20 -1.34 6.67 6.31
C LYS A 20 0.04 6.14 5.91
N LEU A 21 0.90 7.00 5.35
CA LEU A 21 2.23 6.61 4.92
C LEU A 21 3.15 6.37 6.13
N LYS A 22 2.96 7.10 7.23
CA LYS A 22 3.71 6.95 8.48
C LYS A 22 3.51 5.57 9.12
N GLU A 23 2.31 4.98 8.99
CA GLU A 23 2.04 3.61 9.45
C GLU A 23 2.95 2.57 8.75
N ILE A 24 3.29 2.80 7.48
CA ILE A 24 4.13 1.89 6.67
C ILE A 24 5.60 2.31 6.71
N LYS A 25 5.86 3.61 6.91
CA LYS A 25 7.17 4.24 6.85
C LYS A 25 7.44 5.04 8.13
N PRO A 26 7.85 4.38 9.23
CA PRO A 26 8.05 5.06 10.51
C PRO A 26 9.15 6.13 10.40
N GLU A 27 10.20 5.86 9.62
CA GLU A 27 11.34 6.75 9.48
C GLU A 27 11.42 7.41 8.10
N ASN A 28 11.86 8.67 8.06
CA ASN A 28 12.11 9.40 6.81
C ASN A 28 13.48 9.03 6.21
N LYS A 29 13.69 7.73 5.98
CA LYS A 29 14.86 7.17 5.29
C LYS A 29 14.44 6.67 3.90
N PRO A 30 15.35 6.54 2.92
CA PRO A 30 15.07 5.83 1.68
C PRO A 30 14.51 4.43 1.94
N TRP A 31 13.72 3.89 1.02
CA TRP A 31 13.28 2.48 1.12
C TRP A 31 14.48 1.57 0.87
N GLU A 32 14.78 0.68 1.80
CA GLU A 32 16.05 -0.09 1.81
C GLU A 32 16.16 -1.08 0.65
N THR A 33 15.04 -1.61 0.18
CA THR A 33 15.04 -2.73 -0.77
C THR A 33 13.82 -2.65 -1.66
N SER A 34 14.01 -2.18 -2.89
CA SER A 34 13.11 -2.54 -3.97
C SER A 34 13.98 -2.96 -5.15
N PRO A 35 13.75 -4.12 -5.78
CA PRO A 35 14.33 -4.40 -7.08
C PRO A 35 14.03 -3.22 -8.02
N PRO A 36 14.82 -2.99 -9.08
CA PRO A 36 14.56 -1.90 -10.02
C PRO A 36 13.16 -2.08 -10.63
N LEU A 37 12.17 -1.41 -10.03
CA LEU A 37 10.79 -1.42 -10.49
C LEU A 37 10.67 -0.49 -11.68
N SER A 38 9.86 -0.88 -12.67
CA SER A 38 9.46 0.04 -13.72
C SER A 38 8.80 1.29 -13.11
N ARG A 39 8.90 2.43 -13.79
CA ARG A 39 8.24 3.67 -13.38
C ARG A 39 6.75 3.45 -13.08
N ARG A 40 6.07 2.62 -13.87
CA ARG A 40 4.66 2.27 -13.68
C ARG A 40 4.43 1.60 -12.33
N ASN A 41 5.25 0.60 -11.98
CA ASN A 41 5.11 -0.14 -10.72
C ASN A 41 5.42 0.75 -9.51
N GLN A 42 6.42 1.62 -9.60
CA GLN A 42 6.73 2.59 -8.54
C GLN A 42 5.54 3.54 -8.27
N VAL A 43 4.90 4.04 -9.32
CA VAL A 43 3.70 4.89 -9.20
C VAL A 43 2.56 4.12 -8.56
N THR A 44 2.30 2.89 -9.00
CA THR A 44 1.25 2.03 -8.42
C THR A 44 1.47 1.80 -6.93
N ILE A 45 2.66 1.37 -6.51
CA ILE A 45 2.97 1.12 -5.10
C ILE A 45 2.86 2.41 -4.28
N THR A 46 3.34 3.53 -4.79
CA THR A 46 3.26 4.82 -4.10
C THR A 46 1.80 5.22 -3.85
N ARG A 47 0.93 5.06 -4.86
CA ARG A 47 -0.51 5.32 -4.72
C ARG A 47 -1.17 4.39 -3.71
N LEU A 48 -0.82 3.10 -3.73
CA LEU A 48 -1.33 2.13 -2.76
C LEU A 48 -0.93 2.50 -1.32
N ARG A 49 0.34 2.85 -1.09
CA ARG A 49 0.86 3.23 0.25
C ARG A 49 0.13 4.42 0.87
N ILE A 50 -0.27 5.40 0.07
CA ILE A 50 -1.05 6.56 0.55
C ILE A 50 -2.57 6.33 0.51
N GLY A 51 -3.01 5.14 0.08
CA GLY A 51 -4.41 4.74 0.07
C GLY A 51 -5.21 5.20 -1.15
N HIS A 52 -4.56 5.63 -2.24
CA HIS A 52 -5.17 6.19 -3.44
C HIS A 52 -5.50 5.12 -4.48
N THR A 53 -6.71 4.56 -4.40
CA THR A 53 -7.27 3.67 -5.43
C THR A 53 -8.66 4.14 -5.82
N ASN A 54 -9.16 3.70 -6.98
CA ASN A 54 -10.53 4.00 -7.38
C ASN A 54 -11.52 3.54 -6.29
N ALA A 55 -11.39 2.30 -5.81
CA ALA A 55 -12.27 1.71 -4.79
C ALA A 55 -12.32 2.49 -3.47
N THR A 56 -11.23 3.18 -3.10
CA THR A 56 -11.13 3.90 -1.83
C THR A 56 -11.25 5.41 -1.95
N HIS A 57 -11.22 5.99 -3.16
CA HIS A 57 -11.25 7.45 -3.36
C HIS A 57 -12.39 7.96 -4.25
N VAL A 58 -13.02 7.09 -5.06
CA VAL A 58 -14.07 7.54 -6.00
C VAL A 58 -15.24 8.23 -5.30
N TYR A 59 -15.57 7.82 -4.08
CA TYR A 59 -16.65 8.41 -3.29
C TYR A 59 -16.39 9.89 -2.97
N LEU A 60 -15.14 10.29 -2.76
CA LEU A 60 -14.77 11.69 -2.52
C LEU A 60 -15.05 12.55 -3.75
N MET A 61 -14.70 12.04 -4.93
CA MET A 61 -14.93 12.73 -6.21
C MET A 61 -16.42 12.84 -6.52
N LYS A 62 -17.19 11.81 -6.17
CA LYS A 62 -18.65 11.79 -6.33
C LYS A 62 -19.41 12.47 -5.20
N ARG A 63 -18.72 12.94 -4.14
CA ARG A 63 -19.32 13.48 -2.90
C ARG A 63 -20.36 12.54 -2.28
N GLN A 64 -20.09 11.24 -2.34
CA GLN A 64 -20.93 10.18 -1.80
C GLN A 64 -20.40 9.71 -0.43
N GLU A 65 -21.16 8.85 0.24
CA GLU A 65 -20.70 8.21 1.46
C GLU A 65 -19.52 7.26 1.18
N ALA A 66 -18.66 7.10 2.20
CA ALA A 66 -17.54 6.20 2.09
C ALA A 66 -18.02 4.74 1.99
N PRO A 67 -17.45 3.94 1.07
CA PRO A 67 -17.87 2.56 0.91
C PRO A 67 -17.58 1.74 2.17
N ILE A 68 -18.53 0.88 2.54
CA ILE A 68 -18.41 -0.09 3.62
C ILE A 68 -18.21 -1.48 3.03
N CYS A 69 -17.29 -2.25 3.61
CA CYS A 69 -17.12 -3.65 3.26
C CYS A 69 -18.34 -4.44 3.75
N ASN A 70 -19.04 -5.10 2.83
CA ASN A 70 -20.22 -5.90 3.13
C ASN A 70 -19.94 -7.13 4.02
N VAL A 71 -18.69 -7.61 4.05
CA VAL A 71 -18.31 -8.78 4.87
C VAL A 71 -17.79 -8.37 6.25
N CYS A 72 -16.98 -7.31 6.31
CA CYS A 72 -16.29 -6.91 7.54
C CYS A 72 -16.97 -5.75 8.28
N ASN A 73 -18.03 -5.17 7.69
CA ASN A 73 -18.79 -4.04 8.21
C ASN A 73 -17.93 -2.84 8.66
N CYS A 74 -16.85 -2.57 7.94
CA CYS A 74 -15.95 -1.45 8.19
C CYS A 74 -15.69 -0.65 6.92
N ARG A 75 -15.21 0.59 7.05
CA ARG A 75 -14.86 1.42 5.89
C ARG A 75 -13.80 0.72 5.02
N VAL A 76 -14.01 0.74 3.71
CA VAL A 76 -13.06 0.20 2.75
C VAL A 76 -11.84 1.12 2.66
N THR A 77 -10.67 0.59 3.01
CA THR A 77 -9.36 1.24 2.87
C THR A 77 -8.40 0.32 2.13
N VAL A 78 -7.28 0.85 1.61
CA VAL A 78 -6.29 0.01 0.92
C VAL A 78 -5.70 -1.03 1.87
N LYS A 79 -5.37 -0.63 3.10
CA LYS A 79 -4.95 -1.55 4.18
C LYS A 79 -6.00 -2.64 4.42
N HIS A 80 -7.28 -2.26 4.49
CA HIS A 80 -8.35 -3.24 4.64
C HIS A 80 -8.36 -4.25 3.48
N LEU A 81 -8.33 -3.78 2.23
CA LEU A 81 -8.36 -4.66 1.06
C LEU A 81 -7.13 -5.59 1.00
N LEU A 82 -5.94 -5.06 1.28
CA LEU A 82 -4.67 -5.77 1.12
C LEU A 82 -4.25 -6.61 2.32
N GLU A 83 -4.76 -6.35 3.53
CA GLU A 83 -4.28 -7.04 4.74
C GLU A 83 -5.43 -7.64 5.55
N ASN A 84 -6.54 -6.91 5.76
CA ASN A 84 -7.51 -7.26 6.81
C ASN A 84 -8.81 -7.92 6.30
N CYS A 85 -9.19 -7.70 5.04
CA CYS A 85 -10.51 -8.06 4.54
C CYS A 85 -10.63 -9.57 4.35
N THR A 86 -11.48 -10.26 5.10
CA THR A 86 -11.67 -11.71 5.01
C THR A 86 -12.16 -12.15 3.63
N LYS A 87 -12.93 -11.30 2.93
CA LYS A 87 -13.40 -11.54 1.55
C LYS A 87 -12.25 -11.86 0.58
N TYR A 88 -11.09 -11.23 0.76
CA TYR A 88 -9.94 -11.37 -0.15
C TYR A 88 -8.84 -12.28 0.42
N GLN A 89 -9.11 -12.99 1.52
CA GLN A 89 -8.12 -13.84 2.17
C GLN A 89 -7.56 -14.91 1.23
N ASN A 90 -8.42 -15.54 0.42
CA ASN A 90 -7.99 -16.60 -0.52
C ASN A 90 -6.99 -16.06 -1.56
N ILE A 91 -7.26 -14.86 -2.12
CA ILE A 91 -6.39 -14.22 -3.12
C ILE A 91 -5.04 -13.80 -2.52
N ARG A 92 -5.00 -13.51 -1.21
CA ARG A 92 -3.75 -13.16 -0.50
C ARG A 92 -2.93 -14.39 -0.11
N SER A 93 -3.53 -15.58 -0.11
CA SER A 93 -2.83 -16.80 0.29
C SER A 93 -1.74 -17.13 -0.72
N PRO A 94 -0.48 -17.33 -0.29
CA PRO A 94 0.63 -17.69 -1.16
C PRO A 94 0.41 -19.01 -1.92
N ASN A 95 -0.52 -19.85 -1.48
CA ASN A 95 -0.81 -21.13 -2.14
C ASN A 95 -1.30 -20.94 -3.59
N ASP A 96 -1.87 -19.80 -3.94
CA ASP A 96 -2.21 -19.45 -5.32
C ASP A 96 -1.00 -18.93 -6.11
N PHE A 97 0.03 -18.38 -5.47
CA PHE A 97 1.21 -17.92 -6.20
C PHE A 97 2.01 -19.10 -6.74
N TYR A 98 2.27 -20.12 -5.92
CA TYR A 98 3.03 -21.31 -6.35
C TYR A 98 2.28 -22.14 -7.40
N SER A 99 0.95 -22.27 -7.27
CA SER A 99 0.13 -22.98 -8.24
C SER A 99 -0.07 -22.19 -9.55
N TYR A 100 -0.15 -20.85 -9.50
CA TYR A 100 -0.11 -19.98 -10.68
C TYR A 100 1.27 -19.97 -11.38
N TRP A 101 2.36 -20.02 -10.61
CA TRP A 101 3.73 -20.15 -11.14
C TRP A 101 3.97 -21.53 -11.75
N LEU A 102 3.44 -22.61 -11.16
CA LEU A 102 3.52 -23.97 -11.70
C LEU A 102 2.63 -24.16 -12.94
N SER A 103 1.51 -23.44 -13.05
CA SER A 103 0.62 -23.50 -14.24
C SER A 103 1.09 -22.63 -15.41
N SER A 104 1.99 -21.69 -15.15
CA SER A 104 2.55 -20.79 -16.17
C SER A 104 4.01 -21.19 -16.36
N GLU A 105 4.33 -22.02 -17.36
CA GLU A 105 5.66 -22.60 -17.67
C GLU A 105 6.82 -21.59 -17.77
N HIS A 106 7.12 -20.89 -16.69
CA HIS A 106 8.29 -20.06 -16.53
C HIS A 106 9.21 -20.82 -15.60
N SER A 107 10.39 -21.17 -16.09
CA SER A 107 11.44 -21.82 -15.31
C SER A 107 11.89 -20.91 -14.17
N LEU A 108 12.09 -21.52 -12.98
CA LEU A 108 12.56 -20.85 -11.76
C LEU A 108 13.84 -20.04 -12.03
N PRO A 109 13.97 -18.80 -11.50
CA PRO A 109 15.28 -18.16 -11.44
C PRO A 109 16.12 -18.89 -10.39
N PHE A 110 17.29 -19.37 -10.82
CA PHE A 110 18.36 -19.86 -9.94
C PHE A 110 18.84 -18.76 -8.99
#